data_AF-A0A845I3Q5-F1
#
_entry.id   AF-A0A845I3Q5-F1
#
_cell.length_a   1.000
_cell.length_b   1.000
_cell.length_c   1.000
_cell.angle_alpha   90.00
_cell.angle_beta   90.00
_cell.angle_gamma   90.00
#
_symmetry.space_group_name_H-M   'P 1'
#
loop_
_entity.id
_entity.type
_entity.pdbx_description
1 polymer ?
#
loop_
_entity_poly.entity_id
_entity_poly.type
_entity_poly.pdbx_seq_one_letter_code
_entity_poly.pdbx_strand_id
1 'polypeptide(L)'
;MFSSYPYWWLALPLLLLPWWWHRQKRQRLTAEPLATARFLPAAEPRQLRIWQWRDRLLLLVRCLILIALLAWLAATIVPWRGDTVLLDNGADPVWAQQQIAAAGMGHAQQLALPAQPLRWLAEHEREWRATARLLIVSRHQQLAMPARPPQFAHAVTVRTMASANNSDRQPVQPVLPVQEVVLATTPERMALWRAMFAAFASVDADQGRGQGGQTIRFADAPGPATSLIIWDRPDAAPARWAAPHWWLGSARASSEKAEGQSVSLHGLHLRYTDTVQGRRWTSEAFPPRDAEVAHALYESWQQLQPAAAVPYGLTSQQWNATAVPSARAAEAEPARWLAYLLLALFMIERVLSHARRN
;
A
#
# COMPACT_ATOMS: atom_id res chain seq x y z
N MET A 1 27.55 0.11 -0.90
CA MET A 1 27.43 0.61 -2.29
C MET A 1 26.54 1.84 -2.25
N PHE A 2 27.09 3.02 -2.51
CA PHE A 2 26.29 4.26 -2.50
C PHE A 2 25.24 4.18 -3.60
N SER A 3 23.97 4.24 -3.22
CA SER A 3 22.86 4.31 -4.15
C SER A 3 23.00 5.61 -4.94
N SER A 4 23.39 5.54 -6.21
CA SER A 4 23.50 6.67 -7.15
C SER A 4 22.14 7.28 -7.54
N TYR A 5 21.08 6.86 -6.83
CA TYR A 5 19.69 7.28 -6.96
C TYR A 5 19.44 8.80 -6.96
N PRO A 6 20.14 9.65 -6.19
CA PRO A 6 19.82 11.09 -6.17
C PRO A 6 20.50 11.90 -7.28
N TYR A 7 21.47 11.36 -8.03
CA TYR A 7 22.30 12.17 -8.93
C TYR A 7 21.89 12.15 -10.40
N TRP A 8 20.93 11.32 -10.82
CA TRP A 8 20.51 11.26 -12.24
C TRP A 8 19.86 12.57 -12.71
N TRP A 9 19.23 13.31 -11.80
CA TRP A 9 18.68 14.65 -12.08
C TRP A 9 19.75 15.67 -12.47
N LEU A 10 21.02 15.47 -12.06
CA LEU A 10 22.13 16.33 -12.51
C LEU A 10 22.40 16.22 -14.01
N ALA A 11 21.84 15.22 -14.68
CA ALA A 11 21.94 15.09 -16.13
C ALA A 11 20.88 15.91 -16.89
N LEU A 12 19.80 16.38 -16.23
CA LEU A 12 18.80 17.28 -16.82
C LEU A 12 19.39 18.57 -17.43
N PRO A 13 20.35 19.28 -16.81
CA PRO A 13 20.97 20.45 -17.43
C PRO A 13 21.70 20.14 -18.75
N LEU A 14 22.09 18.89 -19.05
CA LEU A 14 22.64 18.52 -20.35
C LEU A 14 21.62 18.71 -21.49
N LEU A 15 20.31 18.64 -21.21
CA LEU A 15 19.27 18.92 -22.20
C LEU A 15 19.24 20.39 -22.65
N LEU A 16 19.82 21.29 -21.84
CA LEU A 16 19.95 22.71 -22.20
C LEU A 16 21.13 22.94 -23.16
N LEU A 17 22.01 21.97 -23.33
CA LEU A 17 23.25 22.11 -24.09
C LEU A 17 23.02 22.24 -25.59
N PRO A 18 22.16 21.44 -26.26
CA PRO A 18 21.77 21.69 -27.64
C PRO A 18 21.02 23.01 -27.79
N TRP A 19 20.19 23.36 -26.81
CA TRP A 19 19.42 24.60 -26.81
C TRP A 19 20.33 25.84 -26.76
N TRP A 20 21.37 25.80 -25.93
CA TRP A 20 22.41 26.84 -25.84
C TRP A 20 23.35 26.84 -27.05
N TRP A 21 23.75 25.68 -27.55
CA TRP A 21 24.65 25.58 -28.70
C TRP A 21 23.98 26.04 -30.00
N HIS A 22 22.69 25.75 -30.17
CA HIS A 22 21.91 26.20 -31.32
C HIS A 22 21.57 27.70 -31.27
N ARG A 23 21.93 28.38 -30.16
CA ARG A 23 21.55 29.77 -29.87
C ARG A 23 22.42 30.82 -30.57
N GLN A 24 23.43 30.46 -31.38
CA GLN A 24 24.24 31.42 -32.18
C GLN A 24 25.04 30.67 -33.28
N LYS A 25 25.45 31.22 -34.44
CA LYS A 25 25.93 32.58 -34.78
C LYS A 25 25.86 32.77 -36.32
N ARG A 26 25.37 33.94 -36.75
CA ARG A 26 25.67 34.65 -38.03
C ARG A 26 24.95 34.16 -39.29
N GLN A 27 23.95 34.93 -39.74
CA GLN A 27 23.63 35.03 -41.16
C GLN A 27 24.58 36.08 -41.79
N ARG A 28 25.40 35.65 -42.75
CA ARG A 28 25.96 36.58 -43.74
C ARG A 28 24.80 36.92 -44.67
N LEU A 29 24.32 38.15 -44.65
CA LEU A 29 23.50 38.63 -45.75
C LEU A 29 24.43 38.70 -46.96
N THR A 30 24.25 37.79 -47.92
CA THR A 30 24.66 38.02 -49.30
C THR A 30 23.97 39.32 -49.70
N ALA A 31 24.73 40.41 -49.79
CA ALA A 31 24.23 41.63 -50.38
C ALA A 31 24.01 41.33 -51.86
N GLU A 32 22.79 40.97 -52.24
CA GLU A 32 22.42 40.96 -53.65
C GLU A 32 22.44 42.41 -54.12
N PRO A 33 23.27 42.76 -55.12
CA PRO A 33 23.24 44.10 -55.67
C PRO A 33 21.87 44.29 -56.32
N LEU A 34 21.09 45.22 -55.78
CA LEU A 34 19.86 45.68 -56.45
C LEU A 34 20.27 46.14 -57.85
N ALA A 35 19.62 45.56 -58.87
CA ALA A 35 19.98 45.67 -60.29
C ALA A 35 20.00 47.11 -60.86
N THR A 36 19.73 48.12 -60.05
CA THR A 36 19.68 49.54 -60.44
C THR A 36 20.87 50.38 -59.96
N ALA A 37 21.81 49.82 -59.19
CA ALA A 37 22.91 50.61 -58.61
C ALA A 37 24.29 50.16 -59.12
N ARG A 38 24.58 50.35 -60.41
CA ARG A 38 25.91 50.10 -61.01
C ARG A 38 26.97 51.13 -60.59
N PHE A 39 26.60 52.14 -59.80
CA PHE A 39 27.45 53.30 -59.47
C PHE A 39 27.55 53.63 -57.97
N LEU A 40 27.04 52.78 -57.07
CA LEU A 40 27.30 52.94 -55.64
C LEU A 40 28.44 52.00 -55.21
N PRO A 41 29.42 52.47 -54.39
CA PRO A 41 30.44 51.59 -53.84
C PRO A 41 29.74 50.48 -53.06
N ALA A 42 30.14 49.24 -53.32
CA ALA A 42 29.56 48.06 -52.68
C ALA A 42 29.52 48.26 -51.16
N ALA A 43 28.33 48.31 -50.58
CA ALA A 43 28.18 48.46 -49.15
C ALA A 43 28.83 47.25 -48.46
N GLU A 44 29.71 47.50 -47.50
CA GLU A 44 30.34 46.43 -46.72
C GLU A 44 29.25 45.54 -46.11
N PRO A 45 29.39 44.20 -46.17
CA PRO A 45 28.36 43.28 -45.73
C PRO A 45 28.10 43.45 -44.24
N ARG A 46 27.02 44.18 -43.90
CA ARG A 46 26.59 44.38 -42.52
C ARG A 46 26.10 43.05 -41.97
N GLN A 47 26.85 42.50 -41.03
CA GLN A 47 26.45 41.32 -40.28
C GLN A 47 25.34 41.72 -39.30
N LEU A 48 24.08 41.55 -39.71
CA LEU A 48 22.96 41.68 -38.79
C LEU A 48 22.92 40.45 -37.87
N ARG A 49 23.06 40.68 -36.56
CA ARG A 49 22.96 39.65 -35.52
C ARG A 49 21.49 39.38 -35.23
N ILE A 50 20.80 38.73 -36.17
CA ILE A 50 19.40 38.39 -36.00
C ILE A 50 19.28 37.16 -35.08
N TRP A 51 18.50 37.31 -34.02
CA TRP A 51 18.17 36.27 -33.04
C TRP A 51 17.02 35.41 -33.59
N GLN A 52 17.34 34.37 -34.36
CA GLN A 52 16.32 33.44 -34.85
C GLN A 52 16.72 31.98 -34.59
N TRP A 53 15.73 31.21 -34.13
CA TRP A 53 15.79 29.76 -34.02
C TRP A 53 15.68 29.16 -35.42
N ARG A 54 16.81 29.06 -36.11
CA ARG A 54 16.91 28.27 -37.34
C ARG A 54 16.79 26.78 -36.98
N ASP A 55 16.22 25.96 -37.87
CA ASP A 55 16.23 24.49 -37.79
C ASP A 55 15.61 23.87 -36.50
N ARG A 56 14.37 24.24 -36.19
CA ARG A 56 13.60 23.67 -35.05
C ARG A 56 13.52 22.14 -35.07
N LEU A 57 13.45 21.53 -36.26
CA LEU A 57 13.44 20.07 -36.42
C LEU A 57 14.76 19.44 -35.99
N LEU A 58 15.90 20.00 -36.41
CA LEU A 58 17.22 19.49 -36.04
C LEU A 58 17.48 19.64 -34.53
N LEU A 59 17.03 20.76 -33.94
CA LEU A 59 17.05 20.95 -32.49
C LEU A 59 16.22 19.87 -31.77
N LEU A 60 15.00 19.61 -32.24
CA LEU A 60 14.10 18.61 -31.68
C LEU A 60 14.72 17.21 -31.73
N VAL A 61 15.31 16.81 -32.86
CA VAL A 61 15.99 15.51 -32.98
C VAL A 61 17.16 15.39 -32.01
N ARG A 62 17.99 16.45 -31.86
CA ARG A 62 19.10 16.45 -30.90
C ARG A 62 18.63 16.35 -29.44
N CYS A 63 17.53 17.01 -29.10
CA CYS A 63 16.91 16.88 -27.79
C CYS A 63 16.40 15.44 -27.57
N LEU A 64 15.75 14.83 -28.58
CA LEU A 64 15.31 13.43 -28.49
C LEU A 64 16.47 12.46 -28.34
N ILE A 65 17.60 12.66 -29.05
CA ILE A 65 18.82 11.86 -28.88
C ILE A 65 19.31 11.93 -27.44
N LEU A 66 19.40 13.12 -26.85
CA LEU A 66 19.83 13.26 -25.46
C LEU A 66 18.86 12.62 -24.48
N ILE A 67 17.55 12.81 -24.66
CA ILE A 67 16.55 12.16 -23.81
C ILE A 67 16.68 10.64 -23.90
N ALA A 68 16.80 10.09 -25.11
CA ALA A 68 16.98 8.65 -25.32
C ALA A 68 18.29 8.15 -24.72
N LEU A 69 19.38 8.93 -24.80
CA LEU A 69 20.68 8.59 -24.24
C LEU A 69 20.63 8.59 -22.71
N LEU A 70 19.97 9.58 -22.10
CA LEU A 70 19.75 9.65 -20.66
C LEU A 70 18.89 8.48 -20.18
N ALA A 71 17.81 8.16 -20.90
CA ALA A 71 16.97 7.01 -20.59
C ALA A 71 17.75 5.69 -20.73
N TRP A 72 18.60 5.55 -21.75
CA TRP A 72 19.47 4.39 -21.95
C TRP A 72 20.49 4.25 -20.81
N LEU A 73 21.13 5.37 -20.43
CA LEU A 73 22.06 5.39 -19.32
C LEU A 73 21.37 5.03 -18.00
N ALA A 74 20.18 5.59 -17.73
CA ALA A 74 19.38 5.23 -16.56
C ALA A 74 19.00 3.74 -16.58
N ALA A 75 18.56 3.21 -17.72
CA ALA A 75 18.24 1.80 -17.89
C ALA A 75 19.42 0.85 -17.60
N THR A 76 20.64 1.25 -17.93
CA THR A 76 21.86 0.45 -17.70
C THR A 76 22.44 0.60 -16.30
N ILE A 77 22.32 1.79 -15.70
CA ILE A 77 22.90 2.10 -14.39
C ILE A 77 21.94 1.75 -13.25
N VAL A 78 20.63 1.83 -13.44
CA VAL A 78 19.65 1.45 -12.41
C VAL A 78 19.72 -0.07 -12.23
N PRO A 79 20.18 -0.56 -11.07
CA PRO A 79 20.27 -1.99 -10.83
C PRO A 79 18.85 -2.52 -10.60
N TRP A 80 18.20 -2.99 -11.67
CA TRP A 80 17.01 -3.82 -11.54
C TRP A 80 17.36 -4.98 -10.61
N ARG A 81 16.62 -5.14 -9.52
CA ARG A 81 16.90 -6.15 -8.50
C ARG A 81 16.80 -7.54 -9.14
N GLY A 82 17.82 -8.37 -8.89
CA GLY A 82 17.83 -9.77 -9.29
C GLY A 82 17.07 -10.64 -8.30
N ASP A 83 17.49 -11.90 -8.17
CA ASP A 83 16.95 -12.79 -7.14
C ASP A 83 17.09 -12.14 -5.75
N THR A 84 16.00 -12.16 -4.99
CA THR A 84 15.90 -11.42 -3.73
C THR A 84 15.28 -12.29 -2.64
N VAL A 85 15.88 -12.23 -1.45
CA VAL A 85 15.37 -12.87 -0.24
C VAL A 85 14.88 -11.80 0.72
N LEU A 86 13.60 -11.86 1.09
CA LEU A 86 13.00 -11.05 2.14
C LEU A 86 13.12 -11.82 3.47
N LEU A 87 13.99 -11.35 4.36
CA LEU A 87 14.32 -12.02 5.61
C LEU A 87 13.70 -11.29 6.80
N ASP A 88 12.96 -12.02 7.64
CA ASP A 88 12.52 -11.53 8.95
C ASP A 88 13.72 -11.46 9.90
N ASN A 89 13.97 -10.28 10.49
CA ASN A 89 15.04 -10.06 11.46
C ASN A 89 14.91 -10.95 12.71
N GLY A 90 13.71 -11.45 13.00
CA GLY A 90 13.43 -12.36 14.12
C GLY A 90 13.47 -13.85 13.78
N ALA A 91 13.80 -14.24 12.54
CA ALA A 91 13.96 -15.65 12.17
C ALA A 91 15.33 -16.19 12.63
N ASP A 92 15.40 -17.48 12.98
CA ASP A 92 16.67 -18.13 13.30
C ASP A 92 17.62 -18.05 12.09
N PRO A 93 18.81 -17.44 12.23
CA PRO A 93 19.75 -17.24 11.13
C PRO A 93 20.24 -18.56 10.53
N VAL A 94 20.37 -19.62 11.33
CA VAL A 94 20.85 -20.92 10.83
C VAL A 94 19.78 -21.58 9.96
N TRP A 95 18.55 -21.63 10.46
CA TRP A 95 17.41 -22.13 9.69
C TRP A 95 17.17 -21.29 8.42
N ALA A 96 17.22 -19.96 8.53
CA ALA A 96 17.03 -19.07 7.40
C ALA A 96 18.07 -19.31 6.31
N GLN A 97 19.35 -19.44 6.67
CA GLN A 97 20.42 -19.73 5.71
C GLN A 97 20.24 -21.09 5.03
N GLN A 98 19.78 -22.11 5.76
CA GLN A 98 19.44 -23.42 5.18
C GLN A 98 18.30 -23.32 4.16
N GLN A 99 17.25 -22.55 4.45
CA GLN A 99 16.13 -22.34 3.51
C GLN A 99 16.57 -21.57 2.26
N ILE A 100 17.43 -20.56 2.43
CA ILE A 100 18.00 -19.79 1.32
C ILE A 100 18.85 -20.69 0.41
N ALA A 101 19.71 -21.53 1.01
CA ALA A 101 20.52 -22.49 0.29
C ALA A 101 19.67 -23.54 -0.43
N ALA A 102 18.65 -24.09 0.24
CA ALA A 102 17.72 -25.06 -0.33
C ALA A 102 16.92 -24.49 -1.52
N ALA A 103 16.63 -23.19 -1.51
CA ALA A 103 15.99 -22.50 -2.63
C ALA A 103 16.95 -22.19 -3.80
N GLY A 104 18.25 -22.42 -3.62
CA GLY A 104 19.31 -22.07 -4.57
C GLY A 104 19.61 -20.56 -4.61
N MET A 105 19.22 -19.79 -3.58
CA MET A 105 19.30 -18.33 -3.55
C MET A 105 20.46 -17.80 -2.69
N GLY A 106 21.55 -18.57 -2.54
CA GLY A 106 22.69 -18.18 -1.70
C GLY A 106 23.40 -16.88 -2.11
N HIS A 107 23.28 -16.47 -3.37
CA HIS A 107 23.84 -15.23 -3.91
C HIS A 107 22.80 -14.10 -4.08
N ALA A 108 21.55 -14.35 -3.69
CA ALA A 108 20.46 -13.39 -3.82
C ALA A 108 20.64 -12.19 -2.88
N GLN A 109 20.11 -11.04 -3.27
CA GLN A 109 20.12 -9.85 -2.43
C GLN A 109 19.19 -10.06 -1.23
N GLN A 110 19.67 -9.81 -0.01
CA GLN A 110 18.84 -9.90 1.18
C GLN A 110 18.24 -8.54 1.52
N LEU A 111 16.93 -8.51 1.80
CA LEU A 111 16.19 -7.33 2.21
C LEU A 111 15.43 -7.63 3.50
N ALA A 112 15.35 -6.66 4.40
CA ALA A 112 14.55 -6.79 5.60
C ALA A 112 13.07 -6.95 5.24
N LEU A 113 12.36 -7.82 5.96
CA LEU A 113 10.94 -8.06 5.75
C LEU A 113 10.10 -6.81 6.12
N PRO A 114 9.38 -6.18 5.17
CA PRO A 114 8.56 -5.02 5.46
C PRO A 114 7.24 -5.40 6.15
N ALA A 115 6.55 -4.42 6.72
CA ALA A 115 5.19 -4.60 7.23
C ALA A 115 4.25 -5.00 6.07
N GLN A 116 3.49 -6.09 6.24
CA GLN A 116 2.61 -6.67 5.21
C GLN A 116 3.34 -7.02 3.89
N PRO A 117 4.27 -7.99 3.90
CA PRO A 117 5.21 -8.20 2.80
C PRO A 117 4.56 -8.63 1.48
N LEU A 118 3.45 -9.38 1.51
CA LEU A 118 2.73 -9.77 0.29
C LEU A 118 2.11 -8.57 -0.43
N ARG A 119 1.57 -7.61 0.32
CA ARG A 119 0.99 -6.39 -0.24
C ARG A 119 2.08 -5.46 -0.77
N TRP A 120 3.11 -5.23 0.05
CA TRP A 120 4.26 -4.42 -0.35
C TRP A 120 4.90 -4.96 -1.64
N LEU A 121 5.06 -6.28 -1.74
CA LEU A 121 5.61 -6.92 -2.92
C LEU A 121 4.75 -6.70 -4.16
N ALA A 122 3.42 -6.84 -4.04
CA ALA A 122 2.49 -6.57 -5.14
C ALA A 122 2.57 -5.11 -5.64
N GLU A 123 2.83 -4.15 -4.73
CA GLU A 123 2.98 -2.73 -5.08
C GLU A 123 4.33 -2.40 -5.75
N HIS A 124 5.39 -3.15 -5.42
CA HIS A 124 6.77 -2.86 -5.85
C HIS A 124 7.30 -3.81 -6.93
N GLU A 125 6.48 -4.67 -7.53
CA GLU A 125 6.93 -5.70 -8.49
C GLU A 125 7.80 -5.17 -9.65
N ARG A 126 7.66 -3.89 -10.00
CA ARG A 126 8.45 -3.23 -11.05
C ARG A 126 9.93 -3.03 -10.70
N GLU A 127 10.34 -3.22 -9.45
CA GLU A 127 11.75 -3.08 -9.05
C GLU A 127 12.62 -4.27 -9.46
N TRP A 128 12.00 -5.40 -9.82
CA TRP A 128 12.69 -6.65 -10.14
C TRP A 128 12.77 -6.92 -11.64
N ARG A 129 13.82 -7.65 -12.04
CA ARG A 129 13.96 -8.17 -13.41
C ARG A 129 12.89 -9.23 -13.66
N ALA A 130 12.43 -9.35 -14.90
CA ALA A 130 11.39 -10.31 -15.28
C ALA A 130 11.68 -11.78 -14.92
N THR A 131 12.96 -12.16 -14.82
CA THR A 131 13.39 -13.51 -14.46
C THR A 131 13.71 -13.68 -12.97
N ALA A 132 13.53 -12.64 -12.15
CA ALA A 132 13.91 -12.67 -10.74
C ALA A 132 13.00 -13.61 -9.95
N ARG A 133 13.62 -14.40 -9.07
CA ARG A 133 12.92 -15.26 -8.11
C ARG A 133 12.90 -14.58 -6.75
N LEU A 134 11.76 -14.65 -6.08
CA LEU A 134 11.54 -14.01 -4.79
C LEU A 134 11.30 -15.07 -3.72
N LEU A 135 12.05 -14.98 -2.63
CA LEU A 135 11.90 -15.86 -1.47
C LEU A 135 11.59 -15.03 -0.23
N ILE A 136 10.51 -15.36 0.47
CA ILE A 136 10.14 -14.78 1.75
C ILE A 136 10.43 -15.81 2.84
N VAL A 137 11.26 -15.46 3.82
CA VAL A 137 11.62 -16.30 4.96
C VAL A 137 11.15 -15.60 6.24
N SER A 138 10.19 -16.21 6.94
CA SER A 138 9.68 -15.65 8.21
C SER A 138 9.49 -16.70 9.29
N ARG A 139 9.38 -16.23 10.54
CA ARG A 139 8.90 -17.04 11.67
C ARG A 139 7.40 -17.34 11.56
N HIS A 140 6.93 -18.29 12.37
CA HIS A 140 5.53 -18.70 12.47
C HIS A 140 4.61 -17.50 12.78
N GLN A 141 3.41 -17.44 12.18
CA GLN A 141 2.38 -16.41 12.40
C GLN A 141 2.77 -14.94 12.11
N GLN A 142 3.98 -14.66 11.64
CA GLN A 142 4.38 -13.30 11.25
C GLN A 142 3.73 -12.84 9.93
N LEU A 143 3.39 -13.79 9.07
CA LEU A 143 2.72 -13.56 7.80
C LEU A 143 1.23 -13.85 7.96
N ALA A 144 0.39 -12.83 7.81
CA ALA A 144 -1.06 -13.01 7.76
C ALA A 144 -1.47 -13.64 6.43
N MET A 145 -2.32 -14.67 6.49
CA MET A 145 -2.95 -15.23 5.30
C MET A 145 -3.93 -14.21 4.71
N PRO A 146 -3.72 -13.74 3.46
CA PRO A 146 -4.62 -12.80 2.85
C PRO A 146 -5.92 -13.51 2.44
N ALA A 147 -7.07 -12.85 2.64
CA ALA A 147 -8.38 -13.38 2.25
C ALA A 147 -8.51 -13.66 0.73
N ARG A 148 -7.74 -12.93 -0.08
CA ARG A 148 -7.50 -13.23 -1.49
C ARG A 148 -5.99 -13.15 -1.75
N PRO A 149 -5.35 -14.21 -2.27
CA PRO A 149 -3.94 -14.16 -2.61
C PRO A 149 -3.73 -13.12 -3.73
N PRO A 150 -2.80 -12.16 -3.58
CA PRO A 150 -2.42 -11.28 -4.67
C PRO A 150 -1.82 -12.09 -5.82
N GLN A 151 -2.06 -11.63 -7.05
CA GLN A 151 -1.41 -12.18 -8.24
C GLN A 151 -0.05 -11.51 -8.41
N PHE A 152 0.99 -12.32 -8.57
CA PHE A 152 2.36 -11.86 -8.75
C PHE A 152 2.82 -12.10 -10.19
N ALA A 153 3.49 -11.12 -10.79
CA ALA A 153 4.19 -11.27 -12.06
C ALA A 153 5.47 -12.10 -11.92
N HIS A 154 6.04 -12.19 -10.71
CA HIS A 154 7.23 -13.00 -10.42
C HIS A 154 6.88 -14.28 -9.65
N ALA A 155 7.76 -15.28 -9.70
CA ALA A 155 7.62 -16.47 -8.88
C ALA A 155 7.98 -16.15 -7.42
N VAL A 156 7.02 -16.32 -6.50
CA VAL A 156 7.17 -15.99 -5.08
C VAL A 156 7.07 -17.27 -4.27
N THR A 157 8.13 -17.58 -3.53
CA THR A 157 8.16 -18.71 -2.59
C THR A 157 8.15 -18.18 -1.17
N VAL A 158 7.28 -18.70 -0.32
CA VAL A 158 7.25 -18.39 1.11
C VAL A 158 7.67 -19.62 1.91
N ARG A 159 8.62 -19.41 2.81
CA ARG A 159 9.06 -20.39 3.79
C ARG A 159 8.76 -19.82 5.18
N THR A 160 7.86 -20.48 5.89
CA THR A 160 7.55 -20.17 7.28
C THR A 160 8.07 -21.27 8.19
N MET A 161 8.69 -20.87 9.30
CA MET A 161 9.17 -21.80 10.31
C MET A 161 7.96 -22.50 10.96
N ALA A 162 7.99 -23.84 11.02
CA ALA A 162 7.00 -24.59 11.79
C ALA A 162 7.20 -24.29 13.27
N SER A 163 6.11 -24.08 14.01
CA SER A 163 6.17 -23.86 15.46
C SER A 163 6.78 -25.11 16.12
N ALA A 164 7.95 -24.99 16.74
CA ALA A 164 8.68 -26.11 17.34
C ALA A 164 8.04 -26.68 18.62
N ASN A 165 6.81 -26.29 18.97
CA ASN A 165 6.18 -26.57 20.26
C ASN A 165 5.05 -27.60 20.17
N ASN A 166 5.30 -28.77 19.59
CA ASN A 166 4.32 -29.87 19.54
C ASN A 166 4.61 -31.03 20.50
N SER A 167 5.50 -30.86 21.49
CA SER A 167 5.81 -31.95 22.44
C SER A 167 5.90 -31.57 23.92
N ASP A 168 5.52 -30.37 24.34
CA ASP A 168 5.19 -30.10 25.75
C ASP A 168 4.04 -29.11 25.85
N ARG A 169 2.88 -29.62 26.30
CA ARG A 169 1.64 -28.86 26.46
C ARG A 169 1.75 -27.91 27.65
N GLN A 170 2.16 -26.68 27.36
CA GLN A 170 1.53 -25.52 27.98
C GLN A 170 1.03 -24.64 26.82
N PRO A 171 -0.28 -24.59 26.53
CA PRO A 171 -0.76 -23.61 25.56
C PRO A 171 -0.44 -22.24 26.12
N VAL A 172 0.40 -21.46 25.42
CA VAL A 172 0.36 -20.01 25.59
C VAL A 172 -1.02 -19.61 25.12
N GLN A 173 -1.93 -19.48 26.09
CA GLN A 173 -3.29 -19.03 25.86
C GLN A 173 -3.20 -17.71 25.07
N PRO A 174 -3.93 -17.57 23.96
CA PRO A 174 -4.09 -16.26 23.37
C PRO A 174 -4.69 -15.37 24.45
N VAL A 175 -3.97 -14.32 24.85
CA VAL A 175 -4.55 -13.25 25.65
C VAL A 175 -5.59 -12.61 24.75
N LEU A 176 -6.83 -13.07 24.88
CA LEU A 176 -7.98 -12.43 24.25
C LEU A 176 -7.98 -10.97 24.72
N PRO A 177 -8.17 -10.00 23.82
CA PRO A 177 -8.15 -8.59 24.21
C PRO A 177 -9.21 -8.36 25.30
N VAL A 178 -8.82 -7.74 26.41
CA VAL A 178 -9.75 -7.26 27.43
C VAL A 178 -10.72 -6.32 26.71
N GLN A 179 -12.00 -6.70 26.66
CA GLN A 179 -13.02 -5.86 26.05
C GLN A 179 -13.47 -4.85 27.08
N GLU A 180 -13.16 -3.57 26.85
CA GLU A 180 -13.62 -2.49 27.71
C GLU A 180 -15.03 -2.05 27.29
N VAL A 181 -15.93 -2.01 28.27
CA VAL A 181 -17.32 -1.58 28.13
C VAL A 181 -17.58 -0.39 29.06
N VAL A 182 -18.09 0.70 28.50
CA VAL A 182 -18.48 1.88 29.29
C VAL A 182 -19.98 1.82 29.54
N LEU A 183 -20.37 1.83 30.82
CA LEU A 183 -21.77 1.82 31.24
C LEU A 183 -22.20 3.20 31.73
N ALA A 184 -22.90 3.95 30.88
CA ALA A 184 -23.55 5.20 31.24
C ALA A 184 -25.06 4.96 31.39
N THR A 185 -25.51 4.61 32.60
CA THR A 185 -26.91 4.30 32.92
C THR A 185 -27.24 4.68 34.37
N THR A 186 -28.51 4.51 34.77
CA THR A 186 -28.94 4.67 36.17
C THR A 186 -28.42 3.53 37.04
N PRO A 187 -28.19 3.72 38.36
CA PRO A 187 -27.66 2.67 39.24
C PRO A 187 -28.47 1.36 39.22
N GLU A 188 -29.80 1.46 39.12
CA GLU A 188 -30.70 0.30 39.06
C GLU A 188 -30.48 -0.54 37.79
N ARG A 189 -30.37 0.13 36.63
CA ARG A 189 -30.15 -0.55 35.34
C ARG A 189 -28.70 -0.99 35.14
N MET A 190 -27.76 -0.35 35.83
CA MET A 190 -26.35 -0.74 35.83
C MET A 190 -26.17 -2.17 36.32
N ALA A 191 -26.90 -2.57 37.36
CA ALA A 191 -26.86 -3.95 37.88
C ALA A 191 -27.32 -4.98 36.84
N LEU A 192 -28.39 -4.67 36.08
CA LEU A 192 -28.91 -5.54 35.02
C LEU A 192 -27.91 -5.75 33.88
N TRP A 193 -27.28 -4.67 33.42
CA TRP A 193 -26.25 -4.75 32.38
C TRP A 193 -25.03 -5.55 32.84
N ARG A 194 -24.57 -5.33 34.08
CA ARG A 194 -23.44 -6.08 34.65
C ARG A 194 -23.77 -7.56 34.84
N ALA A 195 -25.00 -7.88 35.28
CA ALA A 195 -25.46 -9.24 35.46
C ALA A 195 -25.48 -10.02 34.13
N MET A 196 -25.97 -9.41 33.04
CA MET A 196 -25.90 -10.01 31.71
C MET A 196 -24.47 -10.36 31.30
N PHE A 197 -23.55 -9.39 31.35
CA PHE A 197 -22.17 -9.64 30.94
C PHE A 197 -21.47 -10.66 31.84
N ALA A 198 -21.75 -10.67 33.14
CA ALA A 198 -21.19 -11.67 34.06
C ALA A 198 -21.72 -13.10 33.78
N ALA A 199 -23.01 -13.22 33.46
CA ALA A 199 -23.64 -14.51 33.16
C ALA A 199 -23.07 -15.15 31.88
N PHE A 200 -22.79 -14.36 30.85
CA PHE A 200 -22.36 -14.92 29.55
C PHE A 200 -20.84 -14.94 29.34
N ALA A 201 -20.09 -14.05 30.00
CA ALA A 201 -18.62 -14.14 30.02
C ALA A 201 -18.11 -15.41 30.72
N SER A 202 -18.89 -15.99 31.63
CA SER A 202 -18.56 -17.24 32.33
C SER A 202 -18.97 -18.49 31.56
N VAL A 203 -20.08 -18.46 30.80
CA VAL A 203 -20.57 -19.60 30.01
C VAL A 203 -19.68 -19.89 28.79
N ASP A 204 -19.14 -18.86 28.13
CA ASP A 204 -18.18 -19.05 27.03
C ASP A 204 -16.85 -19.69 27.48
N ALA A 205 -16.49 -19.53 28.77
CA ALA A 205 -15.32 -20.19 29.36
C ALA A 205 -15.56 -21.70 29.59
N ASP A 206 -16.81 -22.12 29.80
CA ASP A 206 -17.19 -23.49 30.15
C ASP A 206 -17.53 -24.34 28.90
N GLN A 207 -18.02 -23.72 27.81
CA GLN A 207 -18.38 -24.41 26.55
C GLN A 207 -17.18 -24.76 25.63
N GLY A 208 -15.94 -24.65 26.11
CA GLY A 208 -14.75 -25.12 25.38
C GLY A 208 -14.38 -24.31 24.12
N ARG A 209 -14.95 -23.11 23.92
CA ARG A 209 -14.52 -22.16 22.87
C ARG A 209 -13.17 -21.48 23.13
N GLY A 210 -12.50 -21.84 24.22
CA GLY A 210 -11.12 -21.47 24.54
C GLY A 210 -10.96 -21.40 26.05
N GLN A 211 -9.94 -22.07 26.60
CA GLN A 211 -9.50 -21.84 27.97
C GLN A 211 -8.97 -20.40 28.08
N GLY A 212 -9.85 -19.48 28.44
CA GLY A 212 -9.61 -18.04 28.49
C GLY A 212 -10.92 -17.31 28.23
N GLY A 213 -11.80 -17.20 29.23
CA GLY A 213 -13.00 -16.38 29.09
C GLY A 213 -12.62 -14.95 28.72
N GLN A 214 -13.34 -14.35 27.75
CA GLN A 214 -13.13 -12.94 27.42
C GLN A 214 -13.32 -12.11 28.69
N THR A 215 -12.28 -11.39 29.13
CA THR A 215 -12.37 -10.56 30.32
C THR A 215 -13.02 -9.24 29.96
N ILE A 216 -14.26 -9.04 30.38
CA ILE A 216 -14.99 -7.77 30.21
C ILE A 216 -14.59 -6.83 31.35
N ARG A 217 -14.04 -5.66 31.00
CA ARG A 217 -13.70 -4.61 31.96
C ARG A 217 -14.68 -3.46 31.84
N PHE A 218 -15.26 -3.05 32.96
CA PHE A 218 -16.10 -1.85 33.00
C PHE A 218 -15.25 -0.63 33.29
N ALA A 219 -15.44 0.44 32.51
CA ALA A 219 -14.76 1.73 32.69
C ALA A 219 -15.77 2.88 32.76
N ASP A 220 -15.40 3.94 33.47
CA ASP A 220 -16.25 5.13 33.65
C ASP A 220 -16.22 6.09 32.45
N ALA A 221 -15.18 5.99 31.62
CA ALA A 221 -14.99 6.80 30.42
C ALA A 221 -14.32 5.97 29.31
N PRO A 222 -14.61 6.26 28.02
CA PRO A 222 -14.06 5.49 26.92
C PRO A 222 -12.57 5.77 26.71
N GLY A 223 -11.77 4.70 26.69
CA GLY A 223 -10.39 4.68 26.21
C GLY A 223 -10.22 4.02 24.82
N PRO A 224 -8.99 3.88 24.33
CA PRO A 224 -8.70 3.28 23.02
C PRO A 224 -9.06 1.78 22.93
N ALA A 225 -9.26 1.11 24.07
CA ALA A 225 -9.70 -0.28 24.15
C ALA A 225 -11.23 -0.44 24.23
N THR A 226 -11.99 0.66 24.21
CA THR A 226 -13.45 0.62 24.35
C THR A 226 -14.07 0.00 23.11
N SER A 227 -14.72 -1.14 23.29
CA SER A 227 -15.41 -1.87 22.23
C SER A 227 -16.91 -1.54 22.18
N LEU A 228 -17.49 -1.20 23.33
CA LEU A 228 -18.91 -0.89 23.46
C LEU A 228 -19.16 0.23 24.48
N ILE A 229 -19.97 1.20 24.11
CA ILE A 229 -20.56 2.18 25.04
C ILE A 229 -22.05 1.89 25.16
N ILE A 230 -22.52 1.62 26.37
CA ILE A 230 -23.96 1.53 26.68
C ILE A 230 -24.38 2.87 27.24
N TRP A 231 -25.17 3.60 26.47
CA TRP A 231 -25.71 4.90 26.82
C TRP A 231 -27.22 4.78 27.05
N ASP A 232 -27.59 4.51 28.28
CA ASP A 232 -28.98 4.37 28.73
C ASP A 232 -29.34 5.52 29.68
N ARG A 233 -29.17 6.74 29.15
CA ARG A 233 -29.54 7.99 29.80
C ARG A 233 -30.22 8.93 28.78
N PRO A 234 -31.15 9.78 29.22
CA PRO A 234 -31.82 10.73 28.33
C PRO A 234 -30.90 11.86 27.87
N ASP A 235 -29.88 12.24 28.66
CA ASP A 235 -28.94 13.29 28.32
C ASP A 235 -28.02 12.93 27.15
N ALA A 236 -27.49 13.97 26.48
CA ALA A 236 -26.59 13.82 25.34
C ALA A 236 -25.24 13.25 25.76
N ALA A 237 -24.82 12.21 25.03
CA ALA A 237 -23.47 11.67 25.19
C ALA A 237 -22.43 12.76 24.89
N PRO A 238 -21.32 12.83 25.66
CA PRO A 238 -20.26 13.79 25.40
C PRO A 238 -19.73 13.67 23.97
N ALA A 239 -19.57 14.79 23.27
CA ALA A 239 -19.12 14.81 21.86
C ALA A 239 -17.76 14.10 21.65
N ARG A 240 -16.90 14.14 22.66
CA ARG A 240 -15.55 13.55 22.63
C ARG A 240 -15.51 12.02 22.81
N TRP A 241 -16.64 11.39 23.15
CA TRP A 241 -16.69 9.95 23.32
C TRP A 241 -16.82 9.27 21.95
N ALA A 242 -16.05 8.20 21.75
CA ALA A 242 -16.08 7.40 20.54
C ALA A 242 -15.80 5.93 20.88
N ALA A 243 -16.51 5.03 20.22
CA ALA A 243 -16.32 3.59 20.29
C ALA A 243 -16.93 2.93 19.04
N PRO A 244 -16.48 1.74 18.61
CA PRO A 244 -17.03 1.06 17.43
C PRO A 244 -18.55 0.86 17.51
N HIS A 245 -19.05 0.51 18.70
CA HIS A 245 -20.46 0.26 18.94
C HIS A 245 -21.01 1.08 20.12
N TRP A 246 -22.21 1.60 19.92
CA TRP A 246 -22.99 2.29 20.93
C TRP A 246 -24.35 1.63 21.06
N TRP A 247 -24.75 1.24 22.27
CA TRP A 247 -26.12 0.80 22.55
C TRP A 247 -26.87 1.92 23.25
N LEU A 248 -27.90 2.43 22.58
CA LEU A 248 -28.72 3.50 23.14
C LEU A 248 -29.96 2.88 23.79
N GLY A 249 -30.15 3.21 25.07
CA GLY A 249 -31.34 2.79 25.80
C GLY A 249 -32.62 3.41 25.25
N SER A 250 -33.75 2.77 25.56
CA SER A 250 -35.08 3.14 25.08
C SER A 250 -35.46 4.61 25.31
N ALA A 251 -35.02 5.21 26.43
CA ALA A 251 -35.28 6.62 26.75
C ALA A 251 -34.64 7.62 25.77
N ARG A 252 -33.51 7.25 25.15
CA ARG A 252 -32.84 8.10 24.16
C ARG A 252 -33.26 7.73 22.75
N ALA A 253 -33.52 6.45 22.48
CA ALA A 253 -34.05 5.97 21.21
C ALA A 253 -35.40 6.62 20.82
N SER A 254 -36.20 7.05 21.80
CA SER A 254 -37.43 7.82 21.55
C SER A 254 -37.18 9.29 21.15
N SER A 255 -36.07 9.88 21.59
CA SER A 255 -35.69 11.27 21.27
C SER A 255 -34.90 11.38 19.95
N GLU A 256 -34.06 10.39 19.66
CA GLU A 256 -33.36 10.25 18.40
C GLU A 256 -34.19 9.30 17.53
N LYS A 257 -35.19 9.84 16.81
CA LYS A 257 -35.97 9.10 15.81
C LYS A 257 -35.01 8.67 14.68
N ALA A 258 -34.29 7.58 14.90
CA ALA A 258 -33.24 7.12 14.03
C ALA A 258 -33.85 6.59 12.72
N GLU A 259 -33.74 7.37 11.65
CA GLU A 259 -33.76 6.86 10.28
C GLU A 259 -32.51 5.97 10.11
N GLY A 260 -32.63 4.73 10.56
CA GLY A 260 -31.56 3.77 10.64
C GLY A 260 -31.86 2.53 9.82
N GLN A 261 -30.78 1.88 9.34
CA GLN A 261 -30.88 0.57 8.72
C GLN A 261 -31.28 -0.46 9.79
N SER A 262 -32.02 -1.50 9.41
CA SER A 262 -32.48 -2.54 10.34
C SER A 262 -31.87 -3.88 10.00
N VAL A 263 -31.47 -4.63 11.02
CA VAL A 263 -30.89 -5.98 10.91
C VAL A 263 -31.55 -6.85 11.96
N SER A 264 -31.84 -8.10 11.59
CA SER A 264 -32.32 -9.11 12.54
C SER A 264 -31.17 -10.07 12.85
N LEU A 265 -30.73 -10.11 14.11
CA LEU A 265 -29.67 -11.00 14.61
C LEU A 265 -30.20 -11.79 15.80
N HIS A 266 -30.04 -13.11 15.80
CA HIS A 266 -30.49 -13.99 16.89
C HIS A 266 -31.94 -13.72 17.37
N GLY A 267 -32.84 -13.39 16.44
CA GLY A 267 -34.25 -13.06 16.77
C GLY A 267 -34.49 -11.63 17.27
N LEU A 268 -33.43 -10.83 17.44
CA LEU A 268 -33.52 -9.43 17.85
C LEU A 268 -33.57 -8.50 16.63
N HIS A 269 -34.52 -7.57 16.64
CA HIS A 269 -34.57 -6.47 15.69
C HIS A 269 -33.70 -5.31 16.19
N LEU A 270 -32.55 -5.12 15.54
CA LEU A 270 -31.61 -4.05 15.83
C LEU A 270 -31.67 -3.00 14.72
N ARG A 271 -31.76 -1.73 15.10
CA ARG A 271 -31.64 -0.61 14.16
C ARG A 271 -30.32 0.08 14.38
N TYR A 272 -29.67 0.54 13.32
CA TYR A 272 -28.43 1.29 13.45
C TYR A 272 -28.29 2.50 12.54
N THR A 273 -27.47 3.43 13.01
CA THR A 273 -27.04 4.61 12.26
C THR A 273 -25.54 4.80 12.50
N ASP A 274 -24.79 5.01 11.41
CA ASP A 274 -23.36 5.29 11.48
C ASP A 274 -23.11 6.78 11.75
N THR A 275 -22.29 7.07 12.75
CA THR A 275 -21.94 8.44 13.14
C THR A 275 -20.43 8.58 13.28
N VAL A 276 -19.94 9.82 13.38
CA VAL A 276 -18.52 10.10 13.65
C VAL A 276 -18.02 9.52 14.98
N GLN A 277 -18.92 9.25 15.93
CA GLN A 277 -18.59 8.63 17.22
C GLN A 277 -18.59 7.10 17.18
N GLY A 278 -19.06 6.51 16.07
CA GLY A 278 -19.27 5.07 15.92
C GLY A 278 -20.69 4.71 15.48
N ARG A 279 -20.93 3.40 15.39
CA ARG A 279 -22.23 2.86 15.02
C ARG A 279 -23.16 2.83 16.23
N ARG A 280 -24.28 3.55 16.13
CA ARG A 280 -25.31 3.61 17.16
C ARG A 280 -26.38 2.59 16.89
N TRP A 281 -26.67 1.76 17.87
CA TRP A 281 -27.67 0.71 17.84
C TRP A 281 -28.83 1.05 18.77
N THR A 282 -30.04 0.81 18.30
CA THR A 282 -31.28 0.92 19.07
C THR A 282 -32.09 -0.36 18.92
N SER A 283 -32.75 -0.78 20.00
CA SER A 283 -33.67 -1.91 19.99
C SER A 283 -34.68 -1.77 21.13
N GLU A 284 -35.88 -2.31 20.94
CA GLU A 284 -36.87 -2.45 22.01
C GLU A 284 -36.41 -3.44 23.08
N ALA A 285 -35.44 -4.31 22.74
CA ALA A 285 -34.79 -5.23 23.65
C ALA A 285 -33.80 -4.57 24.63
N PHE A 286 -33.59 -3.25 24.56
CA PHE A 286 -32.65 -2.52 25.44
C PHE A 286 -33.38 -1.76 26.58
N PRO A 287 -33.03 -2.01 27.86
CA PRO A 287 -32.19 -3.09 28.39
C PRO A 287 -32.87 -4.47 28.35
N PRO A 288 -32.11 -5.57 28.36
CA PRO A 288 -32.67 -6.92 28.35
C PRO A 288 -33.50 -7.15 29.63
N ARG A 289 -34.69 -7.71 29.48
CA ARG A 289 -35.62 -8.00 30.58
C ARG A 289 -35.54 -9.45 31.06
N ASP A 290 -35.19 -10.34 30.14
CA ASP A 290 -35.18 -11.80 30.34
C ASP A 290 -33.86 -12.40 29.89
N ALA A 291 -33.52 -13.58 30.42
CA ALA A 291 -32.24 -14.25 30.16
C ALA A 291 -32.03 -14.63 28.69
N GLU A 292 -33.10 -15.01 27.98
CA GLU A 292 -33.04 -15.37 26.56
C GLU A 292 -32.67 -14.17 25.68
N VAL A 293 -33.32 -13.02 25.93
CA VAL A 293 -33.02 -11.75 25.24
C VAL A 293 -31.60 -11.28 25.55
N ALA A 294 -31.16 -11.44 26.80
CA ALA A 294 -29.81 -11.11 27.24
C ALA A 294 -28.75 -11.97 26.53
N HIS A 295 -29.01 -13.28 26.36
CA HIS A 295 -28.14 -14.19 25.61
C HIS A 295 -28.08 -13.84 24.12
N ALA A 296 -29.24 -13.66 23.48
CA ALA A 296 -29.32 -13.27 22.07
C ALA A 296 -28.62 -11.93 21.80
N LEU A 297 -28.68 -10.99 22.74
CA LEU A 297 -28.00 -9.71 22.65
C LEU A 297 -26.49 -9.86 22.78
N TYR A 298 -26.02 -10.69 23.70
CA TYR A 298 -24.60 -10.98 23.87
C TYR A 298 -24.00 -11.66 22.63
N GLU A 299 -24.65 -12.68 22.08
CA GLU A 299 -24.20 -13.36 20.85
C GLU A 299 -24.22 -12.41 19.65
N SER A 300 -25.25 -11.59 19.53
CA SER A 300 -25.32 -10.56 18.48
C SER A 300 -24.17 -9.56 18.60
N TRP A 301 -23.82 -9.16 19.81
CA TRP A 301 -22.68 -8.29 20.05
C TRP A 301 -21.37 -8.93 19.65
N GLN A 302 -21.11 -10.18 20.07
CA GLN A 302 -19.90 -10.92 19.72
C GLN A 302 -19.74 -11.08 18.21
N GLN A 303 -20.83 -11.33 17.49
CA GLN A 303 -20.83 -11.39 16.03
C GLN A 303 -20.58 -10.03 15.37
N LEU A 304 -21.03 -8.95 15.99
CA LEU A 304 -20.84 -7.58 15.50
C LEU A 304 -19.46 -7.02 15.78
N GLN A 305 -18.76 -7.55 16.79
CA GLN A 305 -17.38 -7.14 17.06
C GLN A 305 -16.58 -7.28 15.76
N PRO A 306 -15.72 -6.30 15.43
CA PRO A 306 -14.67 -6.54 14.46
C PRO A 306 -13.89 -7.67 15.08
N ALA A 307 -14.08 -8.90 14.59
CA ALA A 307 -13.24 -10.01 14.97
C ALA A 307 -11.83 -9.45 14.84
N ALA A 308 -11.11 -9.38 15.95
CA ALA A 308 -9.67 -9.46 15.90
C ALA A 308 -9.44 -10.87 15.35
N ALA A 309 -9.67 -11.02 14.04
CA ALA A 309 -9.50 -12.22 13.29
C ALA A 309 -8.01 -12.43 13.43
N VAL A 310 -7.63 -13.28 14.40
CA VAL A 310 -6.25 -13.62 14.66
C VAL A 310 -5.76 -14.09 13.30
N PRO A 311 -4.89 -13.30 12.64
CA PRO A 311 -4.62 -13.52 11.24
C PRO A 311 -4.04 -14.91 11.13
N TYR A 312 -4.74 -15.79 10.41
CA TYR A 312 -4.29 -17.16 10.26
C TYR A 312 -2.88 -17.11 9.66
N GLY A 313 -1.93 -17.76 10.33
CA GLY A 313 -0.54 -17.74 9.89
C GLY A 313 -0.41 -18.37 8.51
N LEU A 314 0.25 -17.66 7.59
CA LEU A 314 0.52 -18.18 6.27
C LEU A 314 1.48 -19.36 6.37
N THR A 315 1.09 -20.52 5.81
CA THR A 315 1.97 -21.68 5.71
C THR A 315 2.93 -21.54 4.54
N SER A 316 3.99 -22.35 4.53
CA SER A 316 4.94 -22.40 3.43
C SER A 316 4.20 -22.73 2.13
N GLN A 317 4.29 -21.86 1.14
CA GLN A 317 3.61 -22.01 -0.13
C GLN A 317 4.40 -21.36 -1.27
N GLN A 318 4.08 -21.75 -2.50
CA GLN A 318 4.71 -21.24 -3.70
C GLN A 318 3.64 -20.72 -4.64
N TRP A 319 3.80 -19.48 -5.08
CA TRP A 319 3.01 -18.89 -6.15
C TRP A 319 3.84 -18.85 -7.42
N ASN A 320 3.26 -19.39 -8.49
CA ASN A 320 3.84 -19.30 -9.81
C ASN A 320 3.60 -17.90 -10.39
N ALA A 321 4.54 -17.43 -11.19
CA ALA A 321 4.38 -16.20 -11.96
C ALA A 321 3.08 -16.31 -12.79
N THR A 322 2.14 -15.42 -12.53
CA THR A 322 0.94 -15.31 -13.36
C THR A 322 1.28 -14.37 -14.51
N ALA A 323 0.96 -14.77 -15.74
CA ALA A 323 1.03 -13.90 -16.90
C ALA A 323 -0.07 -12.84 -16.77
N VAL A 324 0.10 -11.86 -15.88
CA VAL A 324 -0.77 -10.70 -15.82
C VAL A 324 -0.59 -9.97 -17.15
N PRO A 325 -1.67 -9.60 -17.87
CA PRO A 325 -1.58 -8.74 -19.05
C PRO A 325 -1.24 -7.29 -18.65
N SER A 326 -0.39 -7.13 -17.63
CA SER A 326 0.42 -5.93 -17.41
C SER A 326 1.30 -5.84 -18.64
N ALA A 327 0.83 -5.04 -19.61
CA ALA A 327 1.47 -4.69 -20.88
C ALA A 327 2.90 -5.19 -20.91
N ARG A 328 3.14 -6.30 -21.64
CA ARG A 328 4.45 -6.95 -21.86
C ARG A 328 5.48 -6.22 -21.03
N ALA A 329 5.76 -6.67 -19.81
CA ALA A 329 6.97 -6.28 -19.12
C ALA A 329 8.08 -6.66 -20.09
N ALA A 330 8.39 -5.70 -20.98
CA ALA A 330 9.26 -5.89 -22.10
C ALA A 330 10.52 -6.39 -21.43
N GLU A 331 11.00 -7.56 -21.86
CA GLU A 331 12.25 -8.16 -21.40
C GLU A 331 13.14 -7.02 -20.94
N ALA A 332 13.35 -6.94 -19.62
CA ALA A 332 13.79 -5.72 -18.94
C ALA A 332 15.28 -5.46 -19.19
N GLU A 333 15.65 -5.39 -20.46
CA GLU A 333 16.77 -4.69 -21.02
C GLU A 333 16.23 -3.55 -21.88
N PRO A 334 15.61 -2.50 -21.28
CA PRO A 334 15.23 -1.30 -22.01
C PRO A 334 16.42 -0.73 -22.81
N ALA A 335 17.64 -1.02 -22.37
CA ALA A 335 18.88 -0.79 -23.09
C ALA A 335 18.89 -1.26 -24.56
N ARG A 336 18.31 -2.42 -24.91
CA ARG A 336 18.37 -2.94 -26.30
C ARG A 336 17.52 -2.12 -27.26
N TRP A 337 16.24 -1.91 -26.94
CA TRP A 337 15.36 -1.15 -27.83
C TRP A 337 15.71 0.35 -27.81
N LEU A 338 16.17 0.89 -26.68
CA LEU A 338 16.69 2.25 -26.61
C LEU A 338 17.97 2.42 -27.44
N ALA A 339 18.83 1.39 -27.56
CA ALA A 339 19.98 1.42 -28.46
C ALA A 339 19.54 1.49 -29.94
N TYR A 340 18.51 0.71 -30.34
CA TYR A 340 17.94 0.83 -31.69
C TYR A 340 17.28 2.20 -31.94
N LEU A 341 16.57 2.73 -30.96
CA LEU A 341 15.99 4.08 -31.02
C LEU A 341 17.09 5.15 -31.19
N LEU A 342 18.17 5.06 -30.41
CA LEU A 342 19.34 5.95 -30.53
C LEU A 342 19.94 5.87 -31.93
N LEU A 343 20.14 4.66 -32.46
CA LEU A 343 20.67 4.45 -33.81
C LEU A 343 19.77 5.09 -34.88
N ALA A 344 18.46 4.90 -34.79
CA ALA A 344 17.50 5.53 -35.70
C ALA A 344 17.53 7.06 -35.62
N LEU A 345 17.56 7.63 -34.41
CA LEU A 345 17.63 9.08 -34.21
C LEU A 345 18.96 9.66 -34.73
N PHE A 346 20.09 8.96 -34.55
CA PHE A 346 21.38 9.35 -35.13
C PHE A 346 21.36 9.35 -36.67
N MET A 347 20.72 8.36 -37.29
CA MET A 347 20.56 8.32 -38.74
C MET A 347 19.71 9.50 -39.24
N ILE A 348 18.61 9.82 -38.57
CA ILE A 348 17.76 10.97 -38.90
C ILE A 348 18.53 12.28 -38.76
N GLU A 349 19.30 12.45 -37.68
CA GLU A 349 20.16 13.63 -37.47
C GLU A 349 21.15 13.81 -38.62
N ARG A 350 21.78 12.70 -39.05
CA ARG A 350 22.77 12.73 -40.13
C ARG A 350 22.13 13.06 -41.49
N VAL A 351 20.94 12.56 -41.78
CA VAL A 351 20.18 12.89 -43.00
C VAL A 351 19.77 14.36 -43.00
N LEU A 352 19.22 14.88 -41.90
CA LEU A 352 18.83 16.29 -41.78
C LEU A 352 20.05 17.23 -41.88
N SER A 353 21.17 16.85 -41.27
CA SER A 353 22.43 17.59 -41.37
C SER A 353 23.00 17.60 -42.79
N HIS A 354 22.87 16.49 -43.53
CA HIS A 354 23.32 16.39 -44.92
C HIS A 354 22.40 17.16 -45.87
N ALA A 355 21.08 17.07 -45.70
CA ALA A 355 20.08 17.81 -46.48
C ALA A 355 20.20 19.33 -46.33
N ARG A 356 20.84 19.79 -45.25
CA ARG A 356 21.14 21.22 -45.03
C ARG A 356 22.45 21.68 -45.71
N ARG A 357 23.40 20.78 -45.91
CA ARG A 357 24.71 21.11 -46.50
C ARG A 357 24.67 21.20 -48.02
N ASN A 358 23.80 20.41 -48.64
CA ASN A 358 23.38 20.56 -50.03
C ASN A 358 22.33 21.67 -50.13
#